data_AF-A0A9X1QF51-F1
#
_entry.id   AF-A0A9X1QF51-F1
#
_cell.length_a   1.000
_cell.length_b   1.000
_cell.length_c   1.000
_cell.angle_alpha   90.00
_cell.angle_beta   90.00
_cell.angle_gamma   90.00
#
_symmetry.space_group_name_H-M   'P 1'
#
loop_
_entity.id
_entity.type
_entity.pdbx_description
1 polymer ?
#
loop_
_entity_poly.entity_id
_entity_poly.type
_entity_poly.pdbx_seq_one_letter_code
_entity_poly.pdbx_strand_id
1 'polypeptide(L)'
;MKKGSFWSLQTLKNFYIATFLAWFVWILFLDNNNMRIVISNRMKMKELEHEKGILLGKIKEVKKERNEVFGNPKMLEKWARENFMMRKPNEEVYVIVDEKNQPVEGKKSE
;
A
#
# COMPACT_ATOMS: atom_id res chain seq x y z
N MET A 1 38.32 7.41 47.63
CA MET A 1 36.87 7.60 47.39
C MET A 1 36.38 6.56 46.39
N LYS A 2 35.20 5.98 46.68
CA LYS A 2 34.36 5.03 45.91
C LYS A 2 34.98 3.66 45.54
N LYS A 3 34.72 2.68 46.42
CA LYS A 3 34.77 1.22 46.15
C LYS A 3 33.73 0.90 45.07
N GLY A 4 34.18 0.64 43.85
CA GLY A 4 33.33 0.26 42.73
C GLY A 4 32.95 -1.23 42.79
N SER A 5 31.64 -1.50 42.75
CA SER A 5 31.04 -2.71 42.17
C SER A 5 31.63 -4.08 42.59
N PHE A 6 31.63 -4.42 43.88
CA PHE A 6 31.85 -5.81 44.33
C PHE A 6 30.55 -6.51 44.75
N TRP A 7 29.40 -5.83 44.71
CA TRP A 7 28.12 -6.34 45.19
C TRP A 7 27.32 -7.11 44.11
N SER A 8 27.65 -6.94 42.83
CA SER A 8 26.99 -7.62 41.69
C SER A 8 27.53 -9.02 41.39
N LEU A 9 28.79 -9.31 41.71
CA LEU A 9 29.36 -10.65 41.55
C LEU A 9 28.92 -11.61 42.66
N GLN A 10 28.64 -11.10 43.86
CA GLN A 10 28.23 -11.94 45.00
C GLN A 10 26.78 -12.44 44.84
N THR A 11 25.90 -11.65 44.20
CA THR A 11 24.51 -12.04 43.91
C THR A 11 24.42 -13.15 42.84
N LEU A 12 25.38 -13.23 41.91
CA LEU A 12 25.47 -14.32 40.92
C LEU A 12 25.94 -15.66 41.51
N LYS A 13 26.46 -15.68 42.74
CA LYS A 13 26.84 -16.93 43.43
C LYS A 13 25.63 -17.71 43.96
N ASN A 14 24.45 -17.08 44.02
CA ASN A 14 23.21 -17.73 44.45
C ASN A 14 22.57 -18.45 43.26
N PHE A 15 22.51 -19.78 43.32
CA PHE A 15 21.99 -20.63 42.24
C PHE A 15 20.61 -20.16 41.73
N TYR A 16 19.73 -19.73 42.64
CA TYR A 16 18.40 -19.20 42.34
C TYR A 16 18.40 -17.92 41.51
N ILE A 17 19.34 -17.00 41.76
CA ILE A 17 19.43 -15.73 41.01
C ILE A 17 19.99 -15.98 39.61
N ALA A 18 20.97 -16.87 39.50
CA ALA A 18 21.52 -17.27 38.21
C ALA A 18 20.48 -18.00 37.34
N THR A 19 19.70 -18.93 37.91
CA THR A 19 18.62 -19.60 37.17
C THR A 19 17.49 -18.64 36.81
N PHE A 20 17.12 -17.71 37.70
CA PHE A 20 16.11 -16.70 37.40
C PHE A 20 16.54 -15.76 36.27
N LEU A 21 17.79 -15.28 36.27
CA LEU A 21 18.34 -14.47 35.18
C LEU A 21 18.41 -15.26 33.87
N ALA A 22 18.87 -16.51 33.90
CA ALA A 22 18.90 -17.37 32.71
C ALA A 22 17.50 -17.61 32.15
N TRP A 23 16.50 -17.84 33.01
CA TRP A 23 15.10 -18.00 32.63
C TRP A 23 14.50 -16.71 32.05
N PHE A 24 14.84 -15.56 32.65
CA PHE A 24 14.39 -14.26 32.16
C PHE A 24 14.99 -13.93 30.79
N VAL A 25 16.29 -14.18 30.61
CA VAL A 25 16.97 -14.06 29.31
C VAL A 25 16.38 -15.06 28.31
N TRP A 26 16.03 -16.28 28.72
CA TRP A 26 15.38 -17.27 27.87
C TRP A 26 14.03 -16.77 27.33
N ILE A 27 13.17 -16.23 28.20
CA ILE A 27 11.86 -15.70 27.78
C ILE A 27 11.99 -14.45 26.92
N LEU A 28 13.00 -13.61 27.16
CA LEU A 28 13.17 -12.38 26.40
C LEU A 28 13.85 -12.58 25.04
N PHE A 29 14.77 -13.53 24.92
CA PHE A 29 15.63 -13.69 23.73
C PHE A 29 15.45 -15.02 22.99
N LEU A 30 15.12 -16.11 23.69
CA LEU A 30 14.97 -17.44 23.08
C LEU A 30 13.52 -17.84 22.81
N ASP A 31 12.56 -17.29 23.56
CA ASP A 31 11.14 -17.54 23.32
C ASP A 31 10.64 -16.85 22.03
N ASN A 32 9.64 -17.45 21.40
CA ASN A 32 9.06 -17.08 20.11
C ASN A 32 8.45 -15.67 20.07
N ASN A 33 8.32 -14.98 21.20
CA ASN A 33 7.93 -13.57 21.25
C ASN A 33 9.10 -12.64 20.94
N ASN A 34 9.79 -12.96 19.85
CA ASN A 34 10.98 -12.25 19.41
C ASN A 34 10.59 -10.80 19.09
N MET A 35 11.35 -9.81 19.59
CA MET A 35 11.12 -8.39 19.32
C MET A 35 11.01 -8.10 17.81
N ARG A 36 11.72 -8.88 17.00
CA ARG A 36 11.63 -8.88 15.54
C ARG A 36 10.20 -9.11 15.02
N ILE A 37 9.46 -10.05 15.59
CA ILE A 37 8.10 -10.41 15.16
C ILE A 37 7.12 -9.30 15.51
N VAL A 38 7.27 -8.70 16.70
CA VAL A 38 6.45 -7.55 17.10
C VAL A 38 6.66 -6.36 16.15
N ILE A 39 7.91 -6.09 15.77
CA ILE A 39 8.25 -5.01 14.82
C ILE A 39 7.70 -5.34 13.42
N SER A 40 7.91 -6.56 12.92
CA SER A 40 7.40 -6.95 11.59
C SER A 40 5.88 -6.90 11.52
N ASN A 41 5.19 -7.31 12.59
CA ASN A 41 3.73 -7.25 12.66
C ASN A 41 3.23 -5.81 12.70
N ARG A 42 3.90 -4.91 13.41
CA ARG A 42 3.56 -3.47 13.39
C ARG A 42 3.79 -2.84 12.01
N MET A 43 4.88 -3.19 11.34
CA MET A 43 5.16 -2.74 9.98
C MET A 43 4.07 -3.23 9.01
N LYS A 44 3.76 -4.52 9.07
CA LYS A 44 2.73 -5.14 8.22
C LYS A 44 1.34 -4.58 8.49
N MET A 45 1.02 -4.25 9.74
CA MET A 45 -0.24 -3.58 10.08
C MET A 45 -0.35 -2.22 9.39
N LYS A 46 0.71 -1.40 9.45
CA LYS A 46 0.73 -0.09 8.79
C LYS A 46 0.64 -0.21 7.26
N GLU A 47 1.32 -1.19 6.69
CA GLU A 47 1.27 -1.48 5.26
C GLU A 47 -0.17 -1.83 4.81
N LEU A 48 -0.84 -2.72 5.55
CA LEU A 48 -2.24 -3.10 5.28
C LEU A 48 -3.22 -1.93 5.43
N GLU A 49 -3.01 -1.06 6.43
CA GLU A 49 -3.82 0.16 6.59
C GLU A 49 -3.63 1.13 5.41
N HIS A 50 -2.40 1.27 4.93
CA HIS A 50 -2.10 2.09 3.76
C HIS A 50 -2.74 1.53 2.49
N GLU A 51 -2.59 0.22 2.26
CA GLU A 51 -3.19 -0.47 1.11
C GLU A 51 -4.73 -0.36 1.13
N LYS A 52 -5.34 -0.52 2.31
CA LYS A 52 -6.77 -0.29 2.50
C LYS A 52 -7.17 1.13 2.11
N GLY A 53 -6.39 2.15 2.48
CA GLY A 53 -6.64 3.54 2.11
C GLY A 53 -6.64 3.75 0.58
N ILE A 54 -5.65 3.19 -0.10
CA ILE A 54 -5.55 3.24 -1.58
C ILE A 54 -6.76 2.56 -2.22
N LEU A 55 -7.10 1.35 -1.79
CA LEU A 55 -8.23 0.59 -2.34
C LEU A 55 -9.57 1.32 -2.15
N LEU A 56 -9.77 1.94 -0.99
CA LEU A 56 -10.95 2.77 -0.74
C LEU A 56 -11.00 3.99 -1.68
N GLY A 57 -9.85 4.58 -2.00
CA GLY A 57 -9.71 5.62 -3.02
C GLY A 57 -10.14 5.12 -4.40
N LYS A 58 -9.57 3.99 -4.86
CA LYS A 58 -9.92 3.36 -6.14
C LYS A 58 -11.39 3.00 -6.23
N ILE A 59 -12.01 2.52 -5.15
CA ILE A 59 -13.45 2.23 -5.12
C ILE A 59 -14.29 3.50 -5.36
N LYS A 60 -13.89 4.64 -4.79
CA LYS A 60 -14.60 5.91 -5.02
C LYS A 60 -14.47 6.35 -6.47
N GLU A 61 -13.29 6.24 -7.04
CA GLU A 61 -13.00 6.58 -8.44
C GLU A 61 -13.82 5.70 -9.39
N VAL A 62 -13.74 4.38 -9.25
CA VAL A 62 -14.51 3.43 -10.07
C VAL A 62 -16.01 3.63 -9.90
N LYS A 63 -16.50 3.97 -8.70
CA LYS A 63 -17.92 4.29 -8.50
C LYS A 63 -18.32 5.56 -9.26
N LYS A 64 -17.46 6.58 -9.29
CA LYS A 64 -17.70 7.82 -10.03
C LYS A 64 -17.75 7.54 -11.53
N GLU A 65 -16.74 6.85 -12.06
CA GLU A 65 -16.69 6.44 -13.47
C GLU A 65 -17.92 5.59 -13.84
N ARG A 66 -18.28 4.62 -13.00
CA ARG A 66 -19.49 3.81 -13.20
C ARG A 66 -20.75 4.66 -13.28
N ASN A 67 -20.90 5.68 -12.45
CA ASN A 67 -22.07 6.55 -12.50
C ASN A 67 -22.10 7.40 -13.78
N GLU A 68 -20.93 7.83 -14.26
CA GLU A 68 -20.79 8.57 -15.52
C GLU A 68 -21.12 7.69 -16.73
N VAL A 69 -20.76 6.40 -16.69
CA VAL A 69 -20.92 5.46 -17.81
C VAL A 69 -22.29 4.78 -17.85
N PHE A 70 -22.79 4.26 -16.73
CA PHE A 70 -23.95 3.36 -16.71
C PHE A 70 -25.31 4.06 -16.56
N GLY A 71 -25.34 5.38 -16.38
CA GLY A 71 -26.58 6.14 -16.18
C GLY A 71 -27.34 6.52 -17.46
N ASN A 72 -26.64 6.62 -18.60
CA ASN A 72 -27.24 7.07 -19.86
C ASN A 72 -26.52 6.42 -21.07
N PRO A 73 -27.24 5.79 -22.02
CA PRO A 73 -26.64 5.20 -23.22
C PRO A 73 -25.80 6.20 -24.03
N LYS A 74 -26.12 7.50 -24.02
CA LYS A 74 -25.29 8.53 -24.66
C LYS A 74 -23.94 8.74 -23.97
N MET A 75 -23.87 8.60 -22.65
CA MET A 75 -22.61 8.75 -21.90
C MET A 75 -21.74 7.51 -22.04
N LEU A 76 -22.34 6.32 -22.09
CA LEU A 76 -21.65 5.08 -22.43
C LEU A 76 -21.01 5.16 -23.84
N GLU A 77 -21.76 5.62 -24.85
CA GLU A 77 -21.24 5.79 -26.21
C GLU A 77 -20.09 6.81 -26.24
N LYS A 78 -20.21 7.93 -25.53
CA LYS A 78 -19.13 8.92 -25.40
C LYS A 78 -17.87 8.32 -24.77
N TRP A 79 -18.00 7.62 -23.63
CA TRP A 79 -16.87 7.00 -22.94
C TRP A 79 -16.18 5.94 -23.80
N ALA A 80 -16.94 5.11 -24.53
CA ALA A 80 -16.40 4.09 -25.43
C ALA A 80 -15.68 4.71 -26.65
N ARG A 81 -16.14 5.85 -27.16
CA ARG A 81 -15.48 6.58 -28.25
C ARG A 81 -14.21 7.28 -27.79
N GLU A 82 -14.21 7.89 -26.61
CA GLU A 82 -13.04 8.64 -26.10
C GLU A 82 -11.92 7.72 -25.59
N ASN A 83 -12.26 6.66 -24.85
CA ASN A 83 -11.25 5.79 -24.22
C ASN A 83 -10.82 4.62 -25.13
N PHE A 84 -11.72 4.11 -25.97
CA PHE A 84 -11.49 2.90 -26.76
C PHE A 84 -11.63 3.11 -28.27
N MET A 85 -11.90 4.35 -28.73
CA MET A 85 -12.11 4.68 -30.15
C MET A 85 -13.12 3.75 -30.84
N MET A 86 -14.15 3.32 -30.10
CA MET A 86 -15.15 2.40 -30.64
C MET A 86 -15.98 3.06 -31.75
N ARG A 87 -16.28 2.29 -32.80
CA ARG A 87 -17.10 2.69 -33.95
C ARG A 87 -18.23 1.69 -34.17
N LYS A 88 -19.35 2.12 -34.76
CA LYS A 88 -20.41 1.19 -35.17
C LYS A 88 -19.98 0.43 -36.43
N PRO A 89 -20.51 -0.79 -36.67
CA PRO A 89 -20.13 -1.61 -37.83
C PRO A 89 -20.32 -0.93 -39.19
N ASN A 90 -21.30 -0.01 -39.30
CA ASN A 90 -21.61 0.73 -40.52
C ASN A 90 -21.14 2.20 -40.45
N GLU A 91 -20.16 2.52 -39.61
CA GLU A 91 -19.67 3.88 -39.41
C GLU A 91 -18.20 3.99 -39.81
N GLU A 92 -17.91 4.88 -40.75
CA GLU A 92 -16.55 5.22 -41.17
C GLU A 92 -16.08 6.44 -40.37
N VAL A 93 -15.00 6.27 -39.59
CA VAL A 93 -14.40 7.32 -38.76
C VAL A 93 -13.16 7.84 -39.48
N TYR A 94 -13.12 9.14 -39.74
CA TYR A 94 -12.02 9.82 -40.40
C TYR A 94 -11.25 10.67 -39.38
N VAL A 95 -9.93 10.52 -39.33
CA VAL A 95 -9.04 11.38 -38.52
C VAL A 95 -8.44 12.42 -39.44
N ILE A 96 -8.76 13.69 -39.22
CA ILE A 96 -8.22 14.81 -40.02
C ILE A 96 -6.79 15.08 -39.53
N VAL A 97 -5.83 14.93 -40.44
CA VAL A 97 -4.40 15.16 -40.19
C VAL A 97 -3.90 16.35 -41.01
N ASP A 98 -2.92 17.08 -40.46
CA ASP A 98 -2.23 18.15 -41.17
C ASP A 98 -1.21 17.60 -42.20
N GLU A 99 -0.55 18.50 -42.94
CA GLU A 99 0.51 18.14 -43.92
C GLU A 99 1.71 17.40 -43.30
N LYS A 100 1.82 17.42 -41.96
CA LYS A 100 2.86 16.73 -41.17
C LYS A 100 2.33 15.44 -40.53
N ASN A 101 1.15 14.99 -40.96
CA ASN A 101 0.49 13.78 -40.48
C ASN A 101 0.14 13.82 -38.97
N GLN A 102 -0.12 15.00 -38.43
CA GLN A 102 -0.51 15.22 -37.02
C GLN A 102 -2.03 15.44 -36.90
N PRO A 103 -2.72 14.84 -35.92
CA PRO A 103 -4.16 15.05 -35.72
C PRO A 103 -4.46 16.52 -35.40
N VAL A 104 -5.37 17.13 -36.17
CA VAL A 104 -5.67 18.58 -36.08
C VAL A 104 -6.44 18.93 -34.79
N GLU A 105 -7.20 17.99 -34.23
CA GLU A 105 -8.11 18.24 -33.08
C GLU A 105 -7.48 17.98 -31.69
N GLY A 106 -6.27 17.42 -31.62
CA GLY A 106 -5.63 16.99 -30.35
C GLY A 106 -4.95 18.09 -29.52
N LYS A 107 -5.00 19.36 -29.93
CA LYS A 107 -4.31 20.51 -29.26
C LYS A 107 -5.24 21.52 -28.58
N LYS A 108 -6.42 21.11 -28.10
CA LYS A 108 -7.27 21.96 -27.25
C LYS A 108 -7.64 21.25 -25.96
N SER A 109 -6.71 21.22 -25.01
CA SER A 109 -6.95 21.29 -23.56
C SER A 109 -5.61 21.07 -22.84
N GLU A 110 -4.74 22.08 -22.92
CA GLU A 110 -3.82 22.38 -21.80
C GLU A 110 -4.49 23.45 -20.94
#